data_AF-A0A1A7C526-F1
#
_entry.id   AF-A0A1A7C526-F1
#
_cell.length_a   1.000
_cell.length_b   1.000
_cell.length_c   1.000
_cell.angle_alpha   90.00
_cell.angle_beta   90.00
_cell.angle_gamma   90.00
#
_symmetry.space_group_name_H-M   'P 1'
#
loop_
_entity.id
_entity.type
_entity.pdbx_description
1 polymer ?
#
loop_
_entity_poly.entity_id
_entity_poly.type
_entity_poly.pdbx_seq_one_letter_code
_entity_poly.pdbx_strand_id
1 'polypeptide(L)'
;MRDQAPFAVAGLWRAKEDKNSGTLTHSFTQLTINADGHPVMDHFHRPNQEKRSLVIVPEADYDDWLDCRDPELARAYLNLYPAKLMVAEPAPKLMKA
;
A
#
# COMPACT_ATOMS: atom_id res chain seq x y z
N MET A 1 -7.85 10.48 0.76
CA MET A 1 -8.72 10.10 -0.37
C MET A 1 -9.61 11.29 -0.73
N ARG A 2 -10.21 11.35 -1.93
CA ARG A 2 -11.05 12.51 -2.34
C ARG A 2 -12.25 12.70 -1.42
N ASP A 3 -12.81 11.60 -0.94
CA ASP A 3 -13.89 11.53 0.06
C ASP A 3 -13.42 11.78 1.51
N GLN A 4 -12.13 12.01 1.72
CA GLN A 4 -11.48 12.16 3.04
C GLN A 4 -11.61 10.94 3.96
N ALA A 5 -12.11 9.80 3.46
CA ALA A 5 -12.20 8.58 4.23
C ALA A 5 -10.81 7.97 4.45
N PRO A 6 -10.61 7.22 5.56
CA PRO A 6 -9.46 6.33 5.68
C PRO A 6 -9.50 5.28 4.57
N PHE A 7 -8.35 4.67 4.27
CA PHE A 7 -8.25 3.59 3.30
C PHE A 7 -7.30 2.52 3.80
N ALA A 8 -7.53 1.28 3.38
CA ALA A 8 -6.68 0.15 3.69
C ALA A 8 -5.68 -0.13 2.56
N VAL A 9 -4.48 -0.55 2.96
CA VAL A 9 -3.41 -0.95 2.05
C VAL A 9 -3.23 -2.46 2.16
N ALA A 10 -3.23 -3.14 1.01
CA ALA A 10 -2.96 -4.56 0.95
C ALA A 10 -1.54 -4.84 1.48
N GLY A 11 -1.43 -5.82 2.38
CA GLY A 11 -0.17 -6.13 3.05
C GLY A 11 -0.06 -7.59 3.43
N LEU A 12 1.17 -8.02 3.67
CA LEU A 12 1.48 -9.34 4.22
C LEU A 12 2.07 -9.16 5.61
N TRP A 13 1.84 -10.13 6.49
CA TRP A 13 2.43 -10.12 7.82
C TRP A 13 2.97 -11.49 8.19
N ARG A 14 3.89 -11.50 9.17
CA ARG A 14 4.43 -12.73 9.74
C ARG A 14 4.79 -12.53 11.21
N ALA A 15 4.44 -13.51 12.04
CA ALA A 15 5.04 -13.67 13.36
C ALA A 15 6.27 -14.57 13.26
N LYS A 16 7.36 -14.17 13.92
CA LYS A 16 8.58 -14.96 14.06
C LYS A 16 8.97 -15.01 15.53
N GLU A 17 9.12 -16.21 16.06
CA GLU A 17 9.67 -16.44 17.38
C GLU A 17 11.20 -16.56 17.30
N ASP A 18 11.90 -15.83 18.15
CA ASP A 18 13.34 -15.98 18.33
C ASP A 18 13.63 -17.24 19.16
N LYS A 19 14.32 -18.21 18.57
CA LYS A 19 14.55 -19.53 19.19
C LYS A 19 15.40 -19.49 20.46
N ASN A 20 16.19 -18.43 20.67
CA ASN A 20 17.11 -18.32 21.80
C ASN A 20 16.47 -17.61 22.99
N SER A 21 15.64 -16.59 22.73
CA SER A 21 14.99 -15.78 23.75
C SER A 21 13.51 -16.13 23.97
N GLY A 22 12.88 -16.88 23.06
CA GLY A 22 11.43 -17.13 23.05
C GLY A 22 10.59 -15.89 22.68
N THR A 23 11.23 -14.80 22.27
CA THR A 23 10.53 -13.54 22.00
C THR A 23 9.76 -13.61 20.68
N LEU A 24 8.47 -13.29 20.71
CA LEU A 24 7.64 -13.18 19.51
C LEU A 24 7.80 -11.79 18.88
N THR A 25 8.21 -11.73 17.62
CA THR A 25 8.29 -10.50 16.82
C THR A 25 7.30 -10.55 15.67
N HIS A 26 6.56 -9.48 15.46
CA HIS A 26 5.67 -9.31 14.32
C HIS A 26 6.31 -8.37 13.30
N SER A 27 6.25 -8.75 12.03
CA SER A 27 6.61 -7.88 10.92
C SER A 27 5.52 -7.88 9.87
N PHE A 28 5.43 -6.79 9.12
CA PHE A 28 4.52 -6.66 8.00
C PHE A 28 5.20 -5.92 6.85
N THR A 29 4.61 -6.03 5.66
CA THR A 29 5.00 -5.29 4.47
C THR A 29 3.77 -4.84 3.72
N GLN A 30 3.87 -3.74 2.99
CA GLN A 30 2.84 -3.25 2.10
C GLN A 30 3.12 -3.70 0.68
N LEU A 31 2.07 -4.13 -0.02
CA LEU A 31 2.19 -4.50 -1.42
C LEU A 31 2.25 -3.25 -2.28
N THR A 32 3.17 -3.28 -3.25
CA THR A 32 3.30 -2.23 -4.26
C THR A 32 3.21 -2.82 -5.65
N ILE A 33 2.76 -2.02 -6.60
CA ILE A 33 2.74 -2.32 -8.03
C ILE A 33 3.38 -1.17 -8.82
N ASN A 34 3.73 -1.44 -10.08
CA ASN A 34 4.20 -0.42 -11.01
C ASN A 34 3.09 0.63 -11.21
N ALA A 35 3.48 1.89 -11.28
CA ALA A 35 2.58 3.03 -11.39
C ALA A 35 3.07 4.05 -12.43
N ASP A 36 3.86 3.61 -13.41
CA ASP A 36 4.36 4.50 -14.47
C ASP A 36 3.18 5.02 -15.30
N GLY A 37 3.11 6.34 -15.49
CA GLY A 37 2.01 7.00 -16.22
C GLY A 37 0.76 7.23 -15.36
N HIS A 38 0.80 6.92 -14.06
CA HIS A 38 -0.30 7.23 -13.16
C HIS A 38 -0.30 8.72 -12.80
N PRO A 39 -1.36 9.50 -13.12
CA PRO A 39 -1.35 10.96 -13.04
C PRO A 39 -0.93 11.56 -11.70
N VAL A 40 -1.20 10.86 -10.58
CA VAL A 40 -0.76 11.30 -9.24
C VAL A 40 0.63 10.78 -8.90
N MET A 41 0.96 9.53 -9.24
CA MET A 41 2.21 8.89 -8.78
C MET A 41 3.43 9.38 -9.55
N ASP A 42 3.24 9.87 -10.77
CA ASP A 42 4.29 10.46 -11.61
C ASP A 42 4.99 11.66 -10.93
N HIS A 43 4.29 12.33 -10.00
CA HIS A 43 4.85 13.42 -9.20
C HIS A 43 5.77 12.97 -8.05
N PHE A 44 5.80 11.67 -7.73
CA PHE A 44 6.57 11.10 -6.62
C PHE A 44 7.79 10.31 -7.12
N HIS A 45 8.65 9.89 -6.18
CA HIS A 45 9.95 9.25 -6.45
C HIS A 45 10.90 10.15 -7.25
N ARG A 46 12.18 9.75 -7.38
CA ARG A 46 13.15 10.52 -8.17
C ARG A 46 12.80 10.45 -9.67
N PRO A 47 13.25 11.43 -10.48
CA PRO A 47 13.20 11.30 -11.94
C PRO A 47 13.91 10.03 -12.42
N ASN A 48 13.40 9.42 -13.49
CA ASN A 48 13.95 8.20 -14.12
C ASN A 48 14.04 6.96 -13.20
N GLN A 49 13.28 6.95 -12.11
CA GLN A 49 13.03 5.77 -11.28
C GLN A 49 11.62 5.27 -11.56
N GLU A 50 11.45 3.94 -11.51
CA GLU A 50 10.13 3.29 -11.57
C GLU A 50 9.19 3.94 -10.54
N LYS A 51 8.00 4.32 -10.99
CA LYS A 51 6.95 4.78 -10.09
C LYS A 51 6.28 3.57 -9.47
N ARG A 52 6.11 3.59 -8.15
CA ARG A 52 5.43 2.54 -7.40
C ARG A 52 4.25 3.15 -6.67
N SER A 53 3.12 2.43 -6.66
CA SER A 53 1.97 2.76 -5.82
C SER A 53 1.66 1.64 -4.87
N LEU A 54 1.07 1.99 -3.73
CA LEU A 54 0.47 1.03 -2.81
C LEU A 54 -0.78 0.43 -3.44
N VAL A 55 -1.05 -0.83 -3.13
CA VAL A 55 -2.32 -1.47 -3.50
C VAL A 55 -3.37 -1.09 -2.45
N ILE A 56 -4.41 -0.38 -2.86
CA ILE A 56 -5.52 0.04 -1.99
C ILE A 56 -6.63 -1.00 -2.11
N VAL A 57 -7.06 -1.56 -0.97
CA VAL A 57 -8.19 -2.49 -0.92
C VAL A 57 -9.50 -1.68 -0.87
N PRO A 58 -10.52 -1.99 -1.68
CA PRO A 58 -11.85 -1.40 -1.53
C PRO A 58 -12.47 -1.73 -0.17
N GLU A 59 -13.20 -0.80 0.43
CA GLU A 59 -13.81 -0.99 1.76
C GLU A 59 -14.76 -2.19 1.82
N ALA A 60 -15.54 -2.42 0.76
CA ALA A 60 -16.44 -3.57 0.66
C ALA A 60 -15.71 -4.93 0.68
N ASP A 61 -14.41 -4.94 0.41
CA ASP A 61 -13.61 -6.14 0.19
C ASP A 61 -12.60 -6.38 1.32
N TYR A 62 -12.72 -5.67 2.45
CA TYR A 62 -11.77 -5.79 3.57
C TYR A 62 -11.76 -7.21 4.17
N ASP A 63 -12.94 -7.76 4.43
CA ASP A 63 -13.06 -9.12 4.99
C ASP A 63 -12.58 -10.15 3.97
N ASP A 64 -12.96 -9.99 2.69
CA ASP A 64 -12.50 -10.85 1.60
C ASP A 64 -10.97 -10.85 1.47
N TRP A 65 -10.31 -9.69 1.60
CA TRP A 65 -8.85 -9.58 1.61
C TRP A 65 -8.22 -10.30 2.82
N LEU A 66 -8.78 -10.11 4.02
CA LEU A 66 -8.24 -10.68 5.26
C LEU A 66 -8.42 -12.19 5.35
N ASP A 67 -9.53 -12.70 4.79
CA ASP A 67 -9.86 -14.12 4.79
C ASP A 67 -9.34 -14.87 3.56
N CYS A 68 -8.82 -14.17 2.55
CA CYS A 68 -8.33 -14.75 1.31
C CYS A 68 -7.27 -15.83 1.55
N ARG A 69 -7.55 -17.06 1.07
CA ARG A 69 -6.62 -18.20 1.06
C ARG A 69 -6.11 -18.56 -0.32
N ASP A 70 -6.69 -17.98 -1.38
CA ASP A 70 -6.32 -18.24 -2.77
C ASP A 70 -5.42 -17.10 -3.30
N PRO A 71 -4.13 -17.39 -3.59
CA PRO A 71 -3.22 -16.40 -4.14
C PRO A 71 -3.69 -15.76 -5.45
N GLU A 72 -4.44 -16.49 -6.30
CA GLU A 72 -4.88 -15.95 -7.59
C GLU A 72 -6.03 -14.96 -7.42
N LEU A 73 -6.93 -15.18 -6.45
CA LEU A 73 -7.92 -14.17 -6.05
C LEU A 73 -7.23 -12.95 -5.43
N ALA A 74 -6.21 -13.15 -4.58
CA ALA A 74 -5.43 -12.04 -4.03
C ALA A 74 -4.74 -11.20 -5.12
N ARG A 75 -4.27 -11.83 -6.22
CA ARG A 75 -3.67 -11.12 -7.36
C ARG A 75 -4.66 -10.20 -8.06
N ALA A 76 -5.96 -10.48 -8.03
CA ALA A 76 -6.98 -9.62 -8.63
C ALA A 76 -7.05 -8.22 -7.97
N TYR A 77 -6.54 -8.07 -6.74
CA TYR A 77 -6.43 -6.77 -6.07
C TYR A 77 -5.25 -5.93 -6.55
N LEU A 78 -4.30 -6.49 -7.31
CA LEU A 78 -3.06 -5.81 -7.73
C LEU A 78 -3.29 -4.80 -8.87
N ASN A 79 -4.17 -3.83 -8.61
CA ASN A 79 -4.57 -2.79 -9.54
C ASN A 79 -4.28 -1.40 -8.96
N LEU A 80 -4.03 -0.44 -9.84
CA LEU A 80 -3.83 0.96 -9.44
C LEU A 80 -5.15 1.56 -8.97
N TYR A 81 -5.14 2.21 -7.82
CA TYR A 81 -6.30 2.96 -7.35
C TYR A 81 -6.58 4.14 -8.30
N PRO A 82 -7.83 4.39 -8.71
CA PRO A 82 -8.11 5.42 -9.71
C PRO A 82 -7.65 6.81 -9.28
N ALA A 83 -6.76 7.44 -10.05
CA ALA A 83 -6.25 8.80 -9.80
C ALA A 83 -7.36 9.83 -9.51
N LYS A 84 -8.49 9.74 -10.22
CA LYS A 84 -9.64 10.64 -10.02
C LYS A 84 -10.25 10.56 -8.62
N LEU A 85 -10.07 9.45 -7.89
CA LEU A 85 -10.55 9.27 -6.52
C LEU A 85 -9.49 9.65 -5.47
N MET A 86 -8.31 10.07 -5.92
CA MET A 86 -7.25 10.59 -5.07
C MET A 86 -7.30 12.11 -4.99
N VAL A 87 -6.75 12.62 -3.89
CA VAL A 87 -6.41 14.03 -3.69
C VAL A 87 -4.98 14.06 -3.17
N ALA A 88 -4.15 14.92 -3.73
CA ALA A 88 -2.76 15.11 -3.33
C ALA A 88 -2.42 16.60 -3.42
N GLU A 89 -1.68 17.08 -2.44
CA GLU A 89 -1.20 18.46 -2.38
C GLU A 89 0.28 18.47 -1.96
N PRO A 90 1.06 19.49 -2.35
CA PRO A 90 2.44 19.62 -1.88
C PRO A 90 2.49 19.74 -0.36
N ALA A 91 3.17 18.82 0.31
CA ALA A 91 3.45 18.93 1.74
C ALA A 91 4.57 19.95 1.99
N PRO A 92 4.45 20.83 2.99
CA PRO A 92 5.52 21.77 3.35
C PRO A 92 6.78 21.01 3.76
N LYS A 93 7.95 21.52 3.36
CA LYS A 93 9.22 20.98 3.86
C LYS A 93 9.32 21.28 5.35
N LEU A 94 9.49 20.24 6.17
CA LEU A 94 9.90 20.43 7.55
C LEU A 94 11.25 21.15 7.55
N MET A 95 11.29 22.34 8.16
CA MET A 95 12.56 23.02 8.40
C MET A 95 13.36 22.14 9.36
N LYS A 96 14.58 21.75 8.96
CA LYS A 96 15.50 21.08 9.88
C LYS A 96 15.86 22.08 10.99
N ALA A 97 15.71 21.66 12.23
CA ALA A 97 16.21 22.39 13.39
C ALA A 97 17.75 22.50 13.37
#